data_AF-I8TUT7-F1
#
_entry.id   AF-I8TUT7-F1
#
_cell.length_a   1.000
_cell.length_b   1.000
_cell.length_c   1.000
_cell.angle_alpha   90.00
_cell.angle_beta   90.00
_cell.angle_gamma   90.00
#
_symmetry.space_group_name_H-M   'P 1'
#
loop_
_entity.id
_entity.type
_entity.pdbx_description
1 polymer ?
#
loop_
_entity_poly.entity_id
_entity_poly.type
_entity_poly.pdbx_seq_one_letter_code
_entity_poly.pdbx_strand_id
1 'polypeptide(L)'
;MECRKTANLKPPIFEPPGRDNSNDDIVWIPYPRSNHIGYEKKSALLREIMIQTVGFTELVVNMQDLLFDEAFDMNIGDLCRAVSAVYTRLETWLDNLPPPLKIDKEAVQVPQVLSLHIRYHHAIIQLFDFLMNHEDFAPMSHPSDVNQARLIRLQSAKQIADYLLLYHEAYGLRHVPGQMLEPANASTLILLAALDDCKDNLKEEFIEVCRFLVAFSKRFSLARDMLANIESTAESKGIKLSPEAGAVFDHRNLESSQWL
;
A
#
# COMPACT_ATOMS: atom_id res chain seq x y z
N MET A 1 32.05 0.88 6.08
CA MET A 1 30.69 1.09 6.61
C MET A 1 29.98 -0.24 6.53
N GLU A 2 29.50 -0.79 7.65
CA GLU A 2 28.67 -1.99 7.64
C GLU A 2 27.24 -1.59 7.24
N CYS A 3 26.78 -2.12 6.11
CA CYS A 3 25.42 -1.92 5.62
C CYS A 3 24.42 -2.35 6.70
N ARG A 4 23.53 -1.44 7.13
CA ARG A 4 22.54 -1.71 8.19
C ARG A 4 21.34 -2.54 7.73
N LYS A 5 21.38 -3.08 6.51
CA LYS A 5 20.35 -3.98 5.99
C LYS A 5 20.36 -5.31 6.73
N THR A 6 19.19 -5.81 7.11
CA THR A 6 19.00 -7.12 7.75
C THR A 6 19.57 -8.28 6.92
N ALA A 7 19.63 -8.12 5.59
CA ALA A 7 20.32 -9.04 4.68
C ALA A 7 21.01 -8.24 3.56
N ASN A 8 22.33 -8.43 3.42
CA ASN A 8 23.13 -7.81 2.36
C ASN A 8 23.29 -8.78 1.17
N LEU A 9 22.18 -9.03 0.47
CA LEU A 9 22.16 -9.90 -0.71
C LEU A 9 22.35 -9.07 -1.98
N LYS A 10 23.21 -9.54 -2.88
CA LYS A 10 23.37 -8.93 -4.21
C LYS A 10 22.11 -9.15 -5.06
N PRO A 11 21.78 -8.21 -5.98
CA PRO A 11 20.69 -8.40 -6.91
C PRO A 11 20.82 -9.72 -7.70
N PRO A 12 19.70 -10.36 -8.06
CA PRO A 12 19.72 -11.51 -8.97
C PRO A 12 20.41 -11.15 -10.29
N ILE A 13 21.24 -12.05 -10.82
CA ILE A 13 21.98 -11.85 -12.08
C ILE A 13 21.13 -12.25 -13.30
N PHE A 14 20.06 -13.00 -13.09
CA PHE A 14 19.20 -13.49 -14.16
C PHE A 14 18.05 -12.53 -14.41
N GLU A 15 17.95 -12.04 -15.65
CA GLU A 15 16.77 -11.33 -16.11
C GLU A 15 15.60 -12.31 -16.30
N PRO A 16 14.35 -11.88 -16.03
CA PRO A 16 13.18 -12.68 -16.34
C PRO A 16 13.15 -13.02 -17.84
N PRO A 17 12.66 -14.21 -18.22
CA PRO A 17 12.54 -14.56 -19.63
C PRO A 17 11.72 -13.51 -20.39
N GLY A 18 12.28 -13.04 -21.51
CA GLY A 18 11.68 -12.01 -22.37
C GLY A 18 10.35 -12.42 -23.02
N ARG A 19 9.84 -11.58 -23.92
CA ARG A 19 8.53 -11.72 -24.56
C ARG A 19 8.36 -12.94 -25.49
N ASP A 20 9.38 -13.76 -25.67
CA ASP A 20 9.29 -14.90 -26.59
C ASP A 20 8.45 -16.04 -26.00
N ASN A 21 7.28 -16.24 -26.63
CA ASN A 21 6.41 -17.41 -26.64
C ASN A 21 6.20 -18.16 -25.30
N SER A 22 5.28 -17.67 -24.45
CA SER A 22 4.58 -18.55 -23.50
C SER A 22 3.09 -18.26 -23.51
N ASN A 23 2.31 -19.29 -23.21
CA ASN A 23 0.87 -19.37 -23.34
C ASN A 23 0.11 -18.33 -22.48
N ASP A 24 -0.35 -17.24 -23.11
CA ASP A 24 -1.18 -16.19 -22.48
C ASP A 24 -2.64 -16.65 -22.23
N ASP A 25 -2.99 -17.87 -22.62
CA ASP A 25 -4.31 -18.47 -22.45
C ASP A 25 -4.60 -18.96 -21.01
N ILE A 26 -3.70 -18.70 -20.06
CA ILE A 26 -3.94 -19.05 -18.66
C ILE A 26 -5.01 -18.13 -18.08
N VAL A 27 -6.13 -18.74 -17.68
CA VAL A 27 -7.24 -18.04 -17.03
C VAL A 27 -7.08 -18.02 -15.51
N TRP A 28 -7.32 -16.86 -14.92
CA TRP A 28 -7.52 -16.71 -13.49
C TRP A 28 -9.01 -16.82 -13.15
N ILE A 29 -9.28 -17.49 -12.03
CA ILE A 29 -10.62 -17.70 -11.48
C ILE A 29 -10.53 -17.48 -9.96
N PRO A 30 -11.44 -16.68 -9.36
CA PRO A 30 -11.51 -16.48 -7.92
C PRO A 30 -11.53 -17.78 -7.12
N TYR A 31 -10.92 -17.75 -5.93
CA TYR A 31 -11.04 -18.80 -4.92
C TYR A 31 -12.18 -18.44 -3.95
N PRO A 32 -12.93 -19.40 -3.38
CA PRO A 32 -12.81 -20.86 -3.55
C PRO A 32 -13.47 -21.37 -4.82
N ARG A 33 -12.82 -22.32 -5.49
CA ARG A 33 -13.39 -23.02 -6.67
C ARG A 33 -14.48 -24.04 -6.30
N SER A 34 -14.68 -24.29 -5.00
CA SER A 34 -15.52 -25.37 -4.46
C SER A 34 -16.96 -24.96 -4.16
N ASN A 35 -17.32 -23.68 -4.27
CA ASN A 35 -18.67 -23.19 -3.96
C ASN A 35 -19.63 -23.26 -5.16
N HIS A 36 -19.22 -23.85 -6.29
CA HIS A 36 -19.99 -23.97 -7.54
C HIS A 36 -20.50 -22.62 -8.10
N ILE A 37 -19.95 -21.49 -7.63
CA ILE A 37 -20.26 -20.17 -8.17
C ILE A 37 -19.52 -20.00 -9.50
N GLY A 38 -20.25 -19.71 -10.56
CA GLY A 38 -19.70 -19.44 -11.89
C GLY A 38 -19.06 -18.06 -11.96
N TYR A 39 -17.86 -17.91 -11.41
CA TYR A 39 -17.10 -16.67 -11.54
C TYR A 39 -16.67 -16.42 -12.99
N GLU A 40 -16.63 -15.15 -13.38
CA GLU A 40 -16.09 -14.73 -14.67
C GLU A 40 -14.62 -15.13 -14.78
N LYS A 41 -14.25 -15.80 -15.88
CA LYS A 41 -12.87 -16.15 -16.18
C LYS A 41 -12.16 -14.92 -16.74
N LYS A 42 -11.01 -14.57 -16.19
CA LYS A 42 -10.19 -13.45 -16.66
C LYS A 42 -8.82 -13.95 -17.10
N SER A 43 -8.11 -13.21 -17.95
CA SER A 43 -6.69 -13.52 -18.20
C SER A 43 -5.93 -13.41 -16.89
N ALA A 44 -5.03 -14.36 -16.63
CA ALA A 44 -4.26 -14.37 -15.39
C ALA A 44 -3.11 -13.35 -15.38
N LEU A 45 -2.74 -12.80 -16.55
CA LEU A 45 -1.70 -11.76 -16.71
C LEU A 45 -0.37 -12.10 -16.02
N LEU A 46 -0.08 -13.39 -15.83
CA LEU A 46 0.99 -13.87 -14.94
C LEU A 46 2.34 -13.31 -15.37
N ARG A 47 2.59 -13.26 -16.68
CA ARG A 47 3.83 -12.77 -17.26
C ARG A 47 3.99 -11.28 -17.04
N GLU A 48 2.99 -10.48 -17.41
CA GLU A 48 3.02 -9.03 -17.26
C GLU A 48 3.20 -8.65 -15.78
N ILE A 49 2.45 -9.30 -14.89
CA ILE A 49 2.57 -9.11 -13.44
C ILE A 49 3.98 -9.46 -12.95
N MET A 50 4.56 -10.57 -13.43
CA MET A 50 5.91 -10.99 -13.04
C MET A 50 6.95 -9.96 -13.49
N ILE A 51 6.94 -9.56 -14.76
CA ILE A 51 7.88 -8.57 -15.31
C ILE A 51 7.77 -7.25 -14.53
N GLN A 52 6.56 -6.76 -14.31
CA GLN A 52 6.36 -5.51 -13.58
C GLN A 52 6.69 -5.63 -12.10
N THR A 53 6.46 -6.79 -11.47
CA THR A 53 6.87 -7.04 -10.09
C THR A 53 8.39 -7.04 -9.95
N VAL A 54 9.13 -7.58 -10.92
CA VAL A 54 10.59 -7.54 -10.92
C VAL A 54 11.08 -6.10 -11.05
N GLY A 55 10.61 -5.36 -12.06
CA GLY A 55 11.00 -3.96 -12.26
C GLY A 55 10.66 -3.08 -11.04
N PHE A 56 9.49 -3.29 -10.43
CA PHE A 56 9.12 -2.61 -9.19
C PHE A 56 10.03 -2.99 -8.02
N THR A 57 10.38 -4.27 -7.89
CA THR A 57 11.27 -4.74 -6.82
C THR A 57 12.65 -4.09 -6.91
N GLU A 58 13.19 -3.91 -8.12
CA GLU A 58 14.44 -3.18 -8.33
C GLU A 58 14.35 -1.72 -7.86
N LEU A 59 13.23 -1.04 -8.11
CA LEU A 59 12.98 0.31 -7.60
C LEU A 59 12.94 0.33 -6.07
N VAL A 60 12.27 -0.64 -5.45
CA VAL A 60 12.19 -0.76 -3.98
C VAL A 60 13.55 -1.08 -3.37
N VAL A 61 14.38 -1.91 -4.01
CA VAL A 61 15.75 -2.18 -3.54
C VAL A 61 16.60 -0.91 -3.59
N ASN A 62 16.56 -0.16 -4.69
CA ASN A 62 17.25 1.13 -4.81
C ASN A 62 16.76 2.13 -3.75
N MET A 63 15.45 2.16 -3.49
CA MET A 63 14.88 2.94 -2.39
C MET A 63 15.48 2.51 -1.05
N GLN A 64 15.57 1.22 -0.78
CA GLN A 64 16.17 0.72 0.47
C GLN A 64 17.66 1.04 0.59
N ASP A 65 18.44 1.00 -0.51
CA ASP A 65 19.84 1.47 -0.51
C ASP A 65 19.92 2.93 -0.08
N LEU A 66 19.08 3.79 -0.65
CA LEU A 66 18.99 5.19 -0.23
C LEU A 66 18.61 5.32 1.25
N LEU A 67 17.49 4.71 1.67
CA LEU A 67 16.93 4.94 3.01
C LEU A 67 17.76 4.32 4.15
N PHE A 68 18.46 3.22 3.90
CA PHE A 68 19.15 2.46 4.96
C PHE A 68 20.68 2.46 4.85
N ASP A 69 21.24 3.12 3.85
CA ASP A 69 22.69 3.26 3.68
C ASP A 69 23.06 4.71 3.39
N GLU A 70 22.67 5.24 2.23
CA GLU A 70 23.19 6.52 1.73
C GLU A 70 22.65 7.74 2.49
N ALA A 71 21.39 7.71 2.93
CA ALA A 71 20.71 8.85 3.53
C ALA A 71 21.37 9.36 4.82
N PHE A 72 22.06 8.50 5.57
CA PHE A 72 22.69 8.86 6.83
C PHE A 72 23.88 9.82 6.67
N ASP A 73 24.48 9.87 5.49
CA ASP A 73 25.62 10.73 5.17
C ASP A 73 25.21 11.97 4.36
N MET A 74 23.92 12.09 4.00
CA MET A 74 23.40 13.20 3.21
C MET A 74 22.98 14.38 4.09
N ASN A 75 23.24 15.60 3.63
CA ASN A 75 22.52 16.75 4.17
C ASN A 75 21.06 16.72 3.67
N ILE A 76 20.19 17.47 4.35
CA ILE A 76 18.75 17.45 4.06
C ILE A 76 18.40 17.86 2.61
N GLY A 77 19.14 18.80 2.02
CA GLY A 77 18.93 19.23 0.65
C GLY A 77 19.27 18.12 -0.36
N ASP A 78 20.34 17.37 -0.11
CA ASP A 78 20.74 16.23 -0.93
C ASP A 78 19.76 15.07 -0.79
N LEU A 79 19.31 14.80 0.44
CA LEU A 79 18.29 13.80 0.73
C LEU A 79 16.97 14.11 0.01
N CYS A 80 16.48 15.36 0.08
CA CYS A 80 15.27 15.78 -0.63
C CYS A 80 15.37 15.56 -2.16
N ARG A 81 16.54 15.84 -2.75
CA ARG A 81 16.80 15.60 -4.17
C ARG A 81 16.81 14.10 -4.49
N ALA A 82 17.45 13.29 -3.66
CA ALA A 82 17.49 11.83 -3.83
C ALA A 82 16.09 11.21 -3.71
N VAL A 83 15.31 11.61 -2.70
CA VAL A 83 13.92 11.18 -2.51
C VAL A 83 13.05 11.57 -3.72
N SER A 84 13.18 12.79 -4.21
CA SER A 84 12.46 13.25 -5.40
C SER A 84 12.84 12.44 -6.64
N ALA A 85 14.11 12.09 -6.81
CA ALA A 85 14.56 11.24 -7.93
C ALA A 85 13.97 9.82 -7.86
N VAL A 86 13.91 9.21 -6.67
CA VAL A 86 13.25 7.90 -6.48
C VAL A 86 11.75 8.02 -6.76
N TYR A 87 11.09 9.08 -6.28
CA TYR A 87 9.68 9.32 -6.51
C TYR A 87 9.35 9.48 -8.00
N THR A 88 10.13 10.27 -8.76
CA THR A 88 9.95 10.40 -10.22
C THR A 88 10.13 9.07 -10.95
N ARG A 89 11.05 8.20 -10.51
CA ARG A 89 11.21 6.85 -11.09
C ARG A 89 10.01 5.96 -10.81
N LEU A 90 9.43 6.06 -9.62
CA LEU A 90 8.18 5.37 -9.27
C LEU A 90 7.06 5.85 -10.19
N GLU A 91 6.83 7.17 -10.32
CA GLU A 91 5.80 7.74 -11.20
C GLU A 91 5.97 7.27 -12.65
N THR A 92 7.21 7.36 -13.16
CA THR A 92 7.55 6.90 -14.51
C THR A 92 7.25 5.41 -14.70
N TRP A 93 7.50 4.59 -13.69
CA TRP A 93 7.19 3.16 -13.76
C TRP A 93 5.68 2.91 -13.80
N LEU A 94 4.88 3.63 -13.01
CA LEU A 94 3.43 3.52 -13.02
C LEU A 94 2.84 3.91 -14.39
N ASP A 95 3.30 5.03 -14.96
CA ASP A 95 2.82 5.54 -16.24
C ASP A 95 3.08 4.58 -17.41
N ASN A 96 4.21 3.87 -17.34
CA ASN A 96 4.65 2.90 -18.33
C ASN A 96 4.04 1.50 -18.16
N LEU A 97 3.15 1.29 -17.18
CA LEU A 97 2.45 0.02 -17.07
C LEU A 97 1.67 -0.30 -18.36
N PRO A 98 1.72 -1.55 -18.84
CA PRO A 98 0.98 -1.95 -20.03
C PRO A 98 -0.54 -1.86 -19.78
N PRO A 99 -1.36 -1.65 -20.83
CA PRO A 99 -2.80 -1.43 -20.68
C PRO A 99 -3.54 -2.44 -19.80
N PRO A 100 -3.27 -3.77 -19.88
CA PRO A 100 -3.96 -4.76 -19.02
C PRO A 100 -3.65 -4.64 -17.52
N LEU A 101 -2.61 -3.90 -17.14
CA LEU A 101 -2.24 -3.66 -15.74
C LEU A 101 -2.65 -2.28 -15.22
N LYS A 102 -3.28 -1.45 -16.06
CA LYS A 102 -3.86 -0.18 -15.61
C LYS A 102 -5.19 -0.45 -14.90
N ILE A 103 -5.48 0.33 -13.85
CA ILE A 103 -6.74 0.20 -13.12
C ILE A 103 -7.87 0.79 -13.95
N ASP A 104 -8.87 -0.04 -14.25
CA ASP A 104 -10.18 0.38 -14.73
C ASP A 104 -11.20 0.18 -13.59
N LYS A 105 -11.76 1.28 -13.08
CA LYS A 105 -12.72 1.25 -11.97
C LYS A 105 -14.08 0.66 -12.38
N GLU A 106 -14.36 0.56 -13.68
CA GLU A 106 -15.62 -0.01 -14.19
C GLU A 106 -15.54 -1.53 -14.38
N ALA A 107 -14.33 -2.09 -14.40
CA ALA A 107 -14.08 -3.51 -14.60
C ALA A 107 -13.54 -4.18 -13.34
N VAL A 108 -13.99 -5.42 -13.08
CA VAL A 108 -13.43 -6.25 -12.01
C VAL A 108 -11.96 -6.57 -12.34
N GLN A 109 -11.05 -6.02 -11.53
CA GLN A 109 -9.60 -6.17 -11.65
C GLN A 109 -9.12 -7.46 -11.02
N VAL A 110 -8.19 -8.18 -11.65
CA VAL A 110 -7.57 -9.36 -11.00
C VAL A 110 -6.78 -8.94 -9.75
N PRO A 111 -6.83 -9.71 -8.64
CA PRO A 111 -6.22 -9.34 -7.36
C PRO A 111 -4.75 -8.90 -7.42
N GLN A 112 -4.00 -9.50 -8.32
CA GLN A 112 -2.58 -9.26 -8.49
C GLN A 112 -2.28 -7.87 -9.07
N VAL A 113 -3.17 -7.34 -9.92
CA VAL A 113 -3.08 -5.97 -10.43
C VAL A 113 -3.32 -5.00 -9.29
N LEU A 114 -4.39 -5.18 -8.51
CA LEU A 114 -4.65 -4.35 -7.32
C LEU A 114 -3.47 -4.40 -6.33
N SER A 115 -2.92 -5.59 -6.09
CA SER A 115 -1.75 -5.77 -5.22
C SER A 115 -0.50 -5.03 -5.73
N LEU A 116 -0.30 -4.96 -7.04
CA LEU A 116 0.80 -4.21 -7.65
C LEU A 116 0.67 -2.71 -7.38
N HIS A 117 -0.52 -2.14 -7.60
CA HIS A 117 -0.81 -0.72 -7.35
C HIS A 117 -0.80 -0.36 -5.86
N ILE A 118 -1.31 -1.23 -4.99
CA ILE A 118 -1.24 -1.04 -3.53
C ILE A 118 0.22 -0.99 -3.07
N ARG A 119 1.08 -1.90 -3.57
CA ARG A 119 2.52 -1.91 -3.22
C ARG A 119 3.22 -0.64 -3.71
N TYR A 120 2.87 -0.15 -4.89
CA TYR A 120 3.38 1.11 -5.42
C TYR A 120 3.10 2.30 -4.48
N HIS A 121 1.85 2.50 -4.08
CA HIS A 121 1.50 3.59 -3.16
C HIS A 121 2.07 3.37 -1.76
N HIS A 122 2.21 2.12 -1.32
CA HIS A 122 2.86 1.82 -0.04
C HIS A 122 4.35 2.23 -0.07
N ALA A 123 5.06 1.99 -1.18
CA ALA A 123 6.45 2.44 -1.33
C ALA A 123 6.57 3.97 -1.30
N ILE A 124 5.62 4.70 -1.90
CA ILE A 124 5.56 6.17 -1.80
C ILE A 124 5.37 6.59 -0.34
N ILE A 125 4.43 5.97 0.38
CA ILE A 125 4.21 6.25 1.81
C ILE A 125 5.52 6.03 2.60
N GLN A 126 6.19 4.90 2.42
CA GLN A 126 7.44 4.58 3.12
C GLN A 126 8.56 5.58 2.80
N LEU A 127 8.69 5.99 1.53
CA LEU A 127 9.68 6.96 1.08
C LEU A 127 9.50 8.32 1.76
N PHE A 128 8.27 8.83 1.79
CA PHE A 128 7.98 10.12 2.41
C PHE A 128 7.85 10.06 3.92
N ASP A 129 7.49 8.91 4.50
CA ASP A 129 7.54 8.68 5.95
C ASP A 129 8.98 8.78 6.44
N PHE A 130 9.93 8.17 5.72
CA PHE A 130 11.34 8.31 6.03
C PHE A 130 11.78 9.78 6.02
N LEU A 131 11.47 10.49 4.93
CA LEU A 131 11.84 11.90 4.79
C LEU A 131 11.23 12.75 5.92
N MET A 132 9.96 12.53 6.23
CA MET A 132 9.26 13.29 7.25
C MET A 132 9.72 13.03 8.68
N ASN A 133 10.21 11.82 8.96
CA ASN A 133 10.75 11.46 10.27
C ASN A 133 12.23 11.83 10.42
N HIS A 134 12.87 12.36 9.37
CA HIS A 134 14.23 12.87 9.46
C HIS A 134 14.26 14.14 10.32
N GLU A 135 15.13 14.18 11.33
CA GLU A 135 15.18 15.24 12.36
C GLU A 135 15.29 16.64 11.75
N ASP A 136 16.11 16.78 10.70
CA ASP A 136 16.34 18.06 10.02
C ASP A 136 15.27 18.44 8.99
N PHE A 137 14.36 17.53 8.59
CA PHE A 137 13.44 17.81 7.48
C PHE A 137 12.46 18.94 7.79
N ALA A 138 11.67 18.80 8.86
CA ALA A 138 10.69 19.82 9.22
C ALA A 138 11.32 21.17 9.63
N PRO A 139 12.44 21.21 10.39
CA PRO A 139 13.09 22.47 10.78
C PRO A 139 13.80 23.20 9.62
N MET A 140 14.38 22.47 8.66
CA MET A 140 15.22 23.06 7.60
C MET A 140 14.51 23.20 6.26
N SER A 141 13.34 22.58 6.07
CA SER A 141 12.58 22.68 4.82
C SER A 141 11.56 23.83 4.87
N HIS A 142 11.17 24.33 3.70
CA HIS A 142 10.10 25.32 3.63
C HIS A 142 8.76 24.65 4.01
N PRO A 143 7.83 25.35 4.70
CA PRO A 143 6.53 24.79 5.08
C PRO A 143 5.74 24.20 3.90
N SER A 144 5.91 24.74 2.68
CA SER A 144 5.29 24.16 1.47
C SER A 144 5.76 22.75 1.19
N ASP A 145 7.03 22.45 1.44
CA ASP A 145 7.65 21.17 1.09
C ASP A 145 7.19 20.08 2.06
N VAL A 146 7.10 20.44 3.35
CA VAL A 146 6.52 19.59 4.39
C VAL A 146 5.05 19.30 4.07
N ASN A 147 4.28 20.34 3.69
CA ASN A 147 2.88 20.16 3.31
C ASN A 147 2.73 19.32 2.04
N GLN A 148 3.62 19.48 1.06
CA GLN A 148 3.62 18.68 -0.16
C GLN A 148 3.91 17.20 0.15
N ALA A 149 4.90 16.91 1.00
CA ALA A 149 5.18 15.54 1.45
C ALA A 149 3.98 14.91 2.19
N ARG A 150 3.30 15.68 3.06
CA ARG A 150 2.05 15.24 3.71
C ARG A 150 0.95 14.95 2.69
N LEU A 151 0.79 15.82 1.69
CA LEU A 151 -0.22 15.66 0.64
C LEU A 151 0.04 14.41 -0.21
N ILE A 152 1.28 14.16 -0.63
CA ILE A 152 1.65 12.98 -1.41
C ILE A 152 1.35 11.68 -0.65
N ARG A 153 1.69 11.62 0.64
CA ARG A 153 1.36 10.47 1.50
C ARG A 153 -0.14 10.28 1.64
N LEU A 154 -0.88 11.38 1.87
CA LEU A 154 -2.34 11.34 1.99
C LEU A 154 -2.99 10.84 0.69
N GLN A 155 -2.57 11.36 -0.46
CA GLN A 155 -3.06 10.91 -1.77
C GLN A 155 -2.79 9.42 -1.99
N SER A 156 -1.60 8.94 -1.63
CA SER A 156 -1.26 7.51 -1.72
C SER A 156 -2.10 6.64 -0.78
N ALA A 157 -2.34 7.09 0.46
CA ALA A 157 -3.21 6.40 1.40
C ALA A 157 -4.67 6.32 0.90
N LYS A 158 -5.17 7.39 0.26
CA LYS A 158 -6.49 7.38 -0.39
C LYS A 158 -6.55 6.39 -1.55
N GLN A 159 -5.53 6.34 -2.41
CA GLN A 159 -5.48 5.35 -3.50
C GLN A 159 -5.46 3.92 -2.98
N ILE A 160 -4.73 3.65 -1.89
CA ILE A 160 -4.77 2.33 -1.24
C ILE A 160 -6.17 2.01 -0.73
N ALA A 161 -6.85 2.96 -0.09
CA ALA A 161 -8.24 2.77 0.36
C ALA A 161 -9.18 2.46 -0.81
N ASP A 162 -9.08 3.20 -1.92
CA ASP A 162 -9.85 2.95 -3.16
C ASP A 162 -9.60 1.52 -3.70
N TYR A 163 -8.34 1.09 -3.77
CA TYR A 163 -8.01 -0.24 -4.32
C TYR A 163 -8.41 -1.38 -3.38
N LEU A 164 -8.36 -1.15 -2.07
CA LEU A 164 -8.92 -2.07 -1.10
C LEU A 164 -10.45 -2.15 -1.25
N LEU A 165 -11.15 -1.04 -1.42
CA LEU A 165 -12.59 -1.05 -1.70
C LEU A 165 -12.93 -1.88 -2.94
N LEU A 166 -12.23 -1.64 -4.07
CA LEU A 166 -12.42 -2.44 -5.29
C LEU A 166 -12.17 -3.94 -5.06
N TYR A 167 -11.17 -4.27 -4.23
CA TYR A 167 -10.90 -5.65 -3.85
C TYR A 167 -12.08 -6.24 -3.06
N HIS A 168 -12.57 -5.51 -2.06
CA HIS A 168 -13.68 -5.94 -1.21
C HIS A 168 -14.94 -6.18 -2.04
N GLU A 169 -15.31 -5.25 -2.90
CA GLU A 169 -16.50 -5.37 -3.76
C GLU A 169 -16.42 -6.55 -4.72
N ALA A 170 -15.22 -6.86 -5.23
CA ALA A 170 -15.02 -7.96 -6.17
C ALA A 170 -14.88 -9.35 -5.49
N TYR A 171 -14.22 -9.42 -4.33
CA TYR A 171 -13.73 -10.69 -3.77
C TYR A 171 -14.06 -10.92 -2.30
N GLY A 172 -14.61 -9.93 -1.61
CA GLY A 172 -14.84 -9.97 -0.18
C GLY A 172 -13.55 -9.88 0.65
N LEU A 173 -13.72 -9.82 1.97
CA LEU A 173 -12.62 -9.58 2.92
C LEU A 173 -11.94 -10.87 3.45
N ARG A 174 -12.56 -12.04 3.25
CA ARG A 174 -12.05 -13.33 3.77
C ARG A 174 -10.75 -13.78 3.10
N HIS A 175 -10.59 -13.47 1.83
CA HIS A 175 -9.51 -14.01 1.00
C HIS A 175 -8.42 -12.98 0.67
N VAL A 176 -8.42 -11.83 1.37
CA VAL A 176 -7.40 -10.80 1.19
C VAL A 176 -6.02 -11.37 1.58
N PRO A 177 -4.99 -11.27 0.72
CA PRO A 177 -3.63 -11.71 1.02
C PRO A 177 -3.01 -10.92 2.18
N GLY A 178 -2.24 -11.60 3.05
CA GLY A 178 -1.56 -10.96 4.18
C GLY A 178 -0.59 -9.84 3.79
N GLN A 179 -0.10 -9.84 2.55
CA GLN A 179 0.77 -8.80 1.99
C GLN A 179 0.10 -7.41 1.93
N MET A 180 -1.24 -7.34 2.00
CA MET A 180 -1.96 -6.06 2.03
C MET A 180 -2.09 -5.47 3.44
N LEU A 181 -1.66 -6.19 4.48
CA LEU A 181 -1.81 -5.78 5.88
C LEU A 181 -1.01 -4.50 6.20
N GLU A 182 0.28 -4.47 5.87
CA GLU A 182 1.13 -3.29 6.10
C GLU A 182 0.66 -2.05 5.33
N PRO A 183 0.38 -2.14 4.01
CA PRO A 183 -0.22 -1.02 3.27
C PRO A 183 -1.52 -0.50 3.89
N ALA A 184 -2.41 -1.40 4.33
CA ALA A 184 -3.66 -1.02 4.98
C ALA A 184 -3.38 -0.24 6.28
N ASN A 185 -2.53 -0.78 7.16
CA ASN A 185 -2.20 -0.12 8.42
C ASN A 185 -1.55 1.26 8.22
N ALA A 186 -0.58 1.37 7.32
CA ALA A 186 0.08 2.64 7.00
C ALA A 186 -0.93 3.69 6.50
N SER A 187 -1.83 3.27 5.62
CA SER A 187 -2.89 4.14 5.08
C SER A 187 -3.88 4.57 6.17
N THR A 188 -4.29 3.66 7.07
CA THR A 188 -5.18 4.00 8.18
C THR A 188 -4.57 5.05 9.12
N LEU A 189 -3.29 4.94 9.45
CA LEU A 189 -2.62 5.92 10.32
C LEU A 189 -2.51 7.30 9.66
N ILE A 190 -2.24 7.35 8.35
CA ILE A 190 -2.21 8.60 7.59
C ILE A 190 -3.60 9.23 7.50
N LEU A 191 -4.62 8.44 7.16
CA LEU A 191 -6.00 8.91 7.08
C LEU A 191 -6.50 9.40 8.45
N LEU A 192 -6.21 8.66 9.53
CA LEU A 192 -6.53 9.05 10.90
C LEU A 192 -5.96 10.44 11.21
N ALA A 193 -4.66 10.64 10.94
CA ALA A 193 -3.99 11.91 11.22
C ALA A 193 -4.53 13.08 10.40
N ALA A 194 -5.25 12.81 9.30
CA ALA A 194 -5.84 13.83 8.44
C ALA A 194 -7.34 14.06 8.69
N LEU A 195 -8.00 13.29 9.57
CA LEU A 195 -9.45 13.38 9.80
C LEU A 195 -9.91 14.76 10.28
N ASP A 196 -9.09 15.44 11.09
CA ASP A 196 -9.41 16.78 11.63
C ASP A 196 -8.91 17.92 10.72
N ASP A 197 -7.91 17.65 9.88
CA ASP A 197 -7.20 18.67 9.10
C ASP A 197 -7.82 18.92 7.71
N CYS A 198 -8.51 17.93 7.13
CA CYS A 198 -8.97 17.98 5.75
C CYS A 198 -10.39 18.53 5.59
N LYS A 199 -10.60 19.39 4.59
CA LYS A 199 -11.93 19.82 4.15
C LYS A 199 -12.71 18.70 3.45
N ASP A 200 -12.00 17.74 2.87
CA ASP A 200 -12.57 16.55 2.24
C ASP A 200 -13.01 15.56 3.32
N ASN A 201 -14.18 14.94 3.14
CA ASN A 201 -14.71 13.94 4.05
C ASN A 201 -13.95 12.60 3.91
N LEU A 202 -12.78 12.46 4.55
CA LEU A 202 -11.95 11.25 4.53
C LEU A 202 -12.51 10.07 5.36
N LYS A 203 -13.72 10.24 5.92
CA LYS A 203 -14.30 9.26 6.84
C LYS A 203 -14.59 7.94 6.16
N GLU A 204 -15.07 7.98 4.92
CA GLU A 204 -15.44 6.76 4.19
C GLU A 204 -14.21 5.92 3.86
N GLU A 205 -13.15 6.56 3.34
CA GLU A 205 -11.87 5.90 3.08
C GLU A 205 -11.26 5.34 4.38
N PHE A 206 -11.28 6.11 5.47
CA PHE A 206 -10.79 5.65 6.77
C PHE A 206 -11.55 4.42 7.28
N ILE A 207 -12.88 4.47 7.25
CA ILE A 207 -13.76 3.38 7.69
C ILE A 207 -13.50 2.13 6.86
N GLU A 208 -13.34 2.26 5.54
CA GLU A 208 -13.12 1.12 4.67
C GLU A 208 -11.80 0.39 4.98
N VAL A 209 -10.70 1.13 5.14
CA VAL A 209 -9.42 0.50 5.50
C VAL A 209 -9.49 -0.12 6.91
N CYS A 210 -10.26 0.46 7.84
CA CYS A 210 -10.50 -0.16 9.14
C CYS A 210 -11.24 -1.51 9.03
N ARG A 211 -12.21 -1.65 8.13
CA ARG A 211 -12.90 -2.94 7.88
C ARG A 211 -11.91 -4.00 7.43
N PHE A 212 -10.98 -3.63 6.55
CA PHE A 212 -9.88 -4.51 6.12
C PHE A 212 -9.03 -4.98 7.31
N LEU A 213 -8.57 -4.06 8.16
CA LEU A 213 -7.77 -4.41 9.33
C LEU A 213 -8.52 -5.30 10.32
N VAL A 214 -9.81 -5.04 10.55
CA VAL A 214 -10.67 -5.89 11.38
C VAL A 214 -10.83 -7.29 10.77
N ALA A 215 -11.02 -7.39 9.45
CA ALA A 215 -11.04 -8.68 8.76
C ALA A 215 -9.71 -9.43 8.87
N PHE A 216 -8.58 -8.73 8.79
CA PHE A 216 -7.25 -9.31 9.03
C PHE A 216 -7.06 -9.77 10.48
N SER A 217 -7.57 -9.02 11.46
CA SER A 217 -7.43 -9.31 12.89
C SER A 217 -7.95 -10.69 13.31
N LYS A 218 -8.86 -11.26 12.51
CA LYS A 218 -9.40 -12.61 12.68
C LYS A 218 -8.44 -13.72 12.28
N ARG A 219 -7.45 -13.40 11.45
CA ARG A 219 -6.48 -14.35 10.88
C ARG A 219 -5.05 -14.08 11.36
N PHE A 220 -4.74 -12.83 11.72
CA PHE A 220 -3.39 -12.39 12.06
C PHE A 220 -3.37 -11.62 13.38
N SER A 221 -2.55 -12.06 14.33
CA SER A 221 -2.38 -11.37 15.61
C SER A 221 -1.84 -9.96 15.43
N LEU A 222 -0.90 -9.77 14.51
CA LEU A 222 -0.31 -8.46 14.18
C LEU A 222 -1.37 -7.42 13.82
N ALA A 223 -2.45 -7.83 13.13
CA ALA A 223 -3.53 -6.91 12.77
C ALA A 223 -4.34 -6.46 14.00
N ARG A 224 -4.44 -7.28 15.06
CA ARG A 224 -5.02 -6.83 16.34
C ARG A 224 -4.16 -5.78 17.03
N ASP A 225 -2.85 -5.98 17.01
CA ASP A 225 -1.89 -5.03 17.59
C ASP A 225 -1.92 -3.69 16.83
N MET A 226 -2.02 -3.75 15.50
CA MET A 226 -2.20 -2.58 14.63
C MET A 226 -3.49 -1.81 14.95
N LEU A 227 -4.63 -2.49 15.12
CA LEU A 227 -5.89 -1.84 15.52
C LEU A 227 -5.78 -1.18 16.88
N ALA A 228 -5.19 -1.85 17.87
CA ALA A 228 -4.97 -1.27 19.19
C ALA A 228 -4.07 -0.02 19.13
N ASN A 229 -3.03 -0.04 18.29
CA ASN A 229 -2.19 1.12 18.03
C ASN A 229 -2.97 2.29 17.39
N ILE A 230 -3.90 2.00 16.48
CA ILE A 230 -4.77 3.00 15.86
C ILE A 230 -5.71 3.64 16.90
N GLU A 231 -6.36 2.83 17.75
CA GLU A 231 -7.21 3.31 18.86
C GLU A 231 -6.40 4.22 19.81
N SER A 232 -5.23 3.74 20.25
CA SER A 232 -4.34 4.51 21.14
C SER A 232 -3.84 5.80 20.49
N THR A 233 -3.53 5.77 19.19
CA THR A 233 -3.11 6.97 18.45
C THR A 233 -4.25 7.98 18.38
N ALA A 234 -5.48 7.54 18.11
CA ALA A 234 -6.65 8.43 18.07
C ALA A 234 -6.89 9.10 19.43
N GLU A 235 -6.83 8.33 20.52
CA GLU A 235 -6.97 8.83 21.89
C GLU A 235 -5.88 9.85 22.24
N SER A 236 -4.61 9.51 21.96
CA SER A 236 -3.46 10.39 22.27
C SER A 236 -3.52 11.72 21.54
N LYS A 237 -4.10 11.74 20.33
CA LYS A 237 -4.26 12.94 19.50
C LYS A 237 -5.60 13.65 19.74
N GLY A 238 -6.48 13.11 20.58
CA GLY A 238 -7.81 13.66 20.84
C GLY A 238 -8.77 13.56 19.64
N ILE A 239 -8.48 12.70 18.67
CA ILE A 239 -9.28 12.53 17.46
C ILE A 239 -10.51 11.69 17.81
N LYS A 240 -11.70 12.23 17.57
CA LYS A 240 -12.96 11.52 17.83
C LYS A 240 -13.33 10.66 16.63
N LEU A 241 -13.22 9.34 16.79
CA LEU A 241 -13.70 8.39 15.79
C LEU A 241 -15.23 8.51 15.62
N SER A 242 -15.72 8.35 14.38
CA SER A 242 -17.15 8.37 14.13
C SER A 242 -17.83 7.12 14.73
N PRO A 243 -19.14 7.16 15.02
CA PRO A 243 -19.87 6.00 15.52
C PRO A 243 -19.74 4.78 14.60
N GLU A 244 -19.70 5.00 13.29
CA GLU A 244 -19.52 3.95 12.28
C GLU A 244 -18.13 3.32 12.37
N ALA A 245 -17.07 4.13 12.54
CA ALA A 245 -15.74 3.62 12.79
C ALA A 245 -15.70 2.83 14.10
N GLY A 246 -16.26 3.34 15.19
CA GLY A 246 -16.35 2.62 16.46
C GLY A 246 -17.03 1.25 16.30
N ALA A 247 -18.17 1.21 15.60
CA ALA A 247 -18.86 -0.04 15.29
C ALA A 247 -17.96 -1.01 14.51
N VAL A 248 -17.14 -0.54 13.56
CA VAL A 248 -16.13 -1.38 12.87
C VAL A 248 -15.16 -2.03 13.84
N PHE A 249 -14.60 -1.26 14.76
CA PHE A 249 -13.62 -1.77 15.71
C PHE A 249 -14.24 -2.78 16.69
N ASP A 250 -15.52 -2.64 17.05
CA ASP A 250 -16.21 -3.58 17.94
C ASP A 250 -16.35 -4.99 17.33
N HIS A 251 -16.44 -5.08 16.00
CA HIS A 251 -16.57 -6.38 15.31
C HIS A 251 -15.30 -7.24 15.37
N ARG A 252 -14.17 -6.70 15.85
CA ARG A 252 -12.93 -7.49 16.04
C ARG A 252 -13.12 -8.67 16.99
N ASN A 253 -14.03 -8.53 17.96
CA ASN A 253 -14.31 -9.52 18.99
C ASN A 253 -15.39 -10.53 18.60
N LEU A 254 -16.05 -10.34 17.46
CA LEU A 254 -17.12 -11.22 16.99
C LEU A 254 -16.54 -12.31 16.08
N GLU A 255 -16.93 -13.57 16.31
CA GLU A 255 -16.48 -14.71 15.48
C GLU A 255 -16.88 -14.53 14.00
N SER A 256 -18.12 -14.13 13.73
CA SER A 256 -18.58 -13.72 12.40
C SER A 256 -18.66 -12.19 12.31
N SER A 257 -18.11 -11.59 11.26
CA SER A 257 -18.46 -10.21 10.92
C SER A 257 -19.45 -10.26 9.77
N GLN A 258 -20.52 -9.48 9.83
CA GLN A 258 -21.55 -9.47 8.78
C GLN A 258 -21.01 -8.98 7.42
N TRP A 259 -19.85 -8.32 7.40
CA TRP A 259 -19.13 -7.88 6.20
C TRP A 259 -17.96 -8.79 5.76
N LEU A 260 -17.72 -9.91 6.45
CA LEU A 260 -16.75 -10.93 6.00
C LEU A 260 -17.39 -11.86 4.99
#